data_AF-X1R1M8-F1
#
_entry.id   AF-X1R1M8-F1
#
_cell.length_a   1.000
_cell.length_b   1.000
_cell.length_c   1.000
_cell.angle_alpha   90.00
_cell.angle_beta   90.00
_cell.angle_gamma   90.00
#
_symmetry.space_group_name_H-M   'P 1'
#
loop_
_entity.id
_entity.type
_entity.pdbx_description
1 polymer ?
#
loop_
_entity_poly.entity_id
_entity_poly.type
_entity_poly.pdbx_seq_one_letter_code
_entity_poly.pdbx_strand_id
1 'polypeptide(L)'
;TIARAFPRLILIGAHLGGPWFREAANVLRYNPNVYFDITGSIPGWIRKTPQFFRNYFWWEGAWEKIVFGSDVHFSQIEKVIANYRGVLEALRLDKTTQNKIFGETAMQILNMKIN
;
A
#
# COMPACT_ATOMS: atom_id res chain seq x y z
N THR A 1 -8.61 0.00 19.71
CA THR A 1 -8.61 -0.64 18.38
C THR A 1 -7.83 -1.94 18.47
N ILE A 2 -8.05 -2.90 17.55
CA ILE A 2 -7.31 -4.18 17.50
C ILE A 2 -5.79 -3.94 17.49
N ALA A 3 -5.32 -2.98 16.68
CA ALA A 3 -3.91 -2.61 16.58
C ALA A 3 -3.26 -2.25 17.93
N ARG A 4 -3.98 -1.53 18.80
CA ARG A 4 -3.49 -1.15 20.14
C ARG A 4 -3.62 -2.27 21.17
N ALA A 5 -4.66 -3.09 21.06
CA ALA A 5 -4.85 -4.24 21.94
C ALA A 5 -3.79 -5.33 21.68
N PHE A 6 -3.33 -5.45 20.44
CA PHE A 6 -2.33 -6.43 20.00
C PHE A 6 -1.15 -5.74 19.30
N PRO A 7 -0.31 -4.99 20.01
CA PRO A 7 0.73 -4.16 19.41
C PRO A 7 1.84 -4.96 18.69
N ARG A 8 1.93 -6.27 18.96
CA ARG A 8 2.87 -7.20 18.30
C ARG A 8 2.27 -7.95 17.11
N LEU A 9 0.94 -7.90 16.94
CA LEU A 9 0.29 -8.51 15.79
C LEU A 9 0.44 -7.58 14.58
N ILE A 10 1.07 -8.06 13.51
CA ILE A 10 1.08 -7.34 12.24
C ILE A 10 -0.29 -7.48 11.59
N LEU A 11 -0.87 -6.34 11.22
CA LEU A 11 -2.18 -6.24 10.58
C LEU A 11 -2.00 -5.68 9.17
N ILE A 12 -2.52 -6.36 8.17
CA ILE A 12 -2.55 -5.88 6.79
C ILE A 12 -4.01 -5.66 6.41
N GLY A 13 -4.41 -4.40 6.23
CA GLY A 13 -5.74 -4.04 5.76
C GLY A 13 -5.85 -4.12 4.24
N ALA A 14 -7.02 -4.51 3.75
CA ALA A 14 -7.27 -4.68 2.33
C ALA A 14 -7.65 -3.37 1.61
N HIS A 15 -7.23 -3.21 0.35
CA HIS A 15 -7.68 -2.16 -0.58
C HIS A 15 -7.48 -0.71 -0.10
N LEU A 16 -6.52 -0.48 0.81
CA LEU A 16 -6.33 0.79 1.53
C LEU A 16 -7.58 1.25 2.31
N GLY A 17 -8.36 0.28 2.81
CA GLY A 17 -9.50 0.53 3.70
C GLY A 17 -10.70 1.16 3.01
N GLY A 18 -10.81 1.05 1.68
CA GLY A 18 -11.94 1.59 0.93
C GLY A 18 -13.30 1.12 1.49
N PRO A 19 -14.30 2.02 1.62
CA PRO A 19 -14.30 3.43 1.20
C PRO A 19 -13.70 4.44 2.22
N TRP A 20 -13.21 3.97 3.38
CA TRP A 20 -12.76 4.79 4.52
C TRP A 20 -11.27 5.19 4.42
N PHE A 21 -10.84 5.72 3.27
CA PHE A 21 -9.41 5.97 2.99
C PHE A 21 -8.77 6.97 3.94
N ARG A 22 -9.50 8.01 4.34
CA ARG A 22 -8.96 9.03 5.27
C ARG A 22 -8.71 8.42 6.63
N GLU A 23 -9.63 7.61 7.11
CA GLU A 23 -9.52 6.89 8.38
C GLU A 23 -8.41 5.84 8.29
N ALA A 24 -8.30 5.10 7.18
CA ALA A 24 -7.21 4.16 6.94
C ALA A 24 -5.82 4.84 6.94
N ALA A 25 -5.67 6.00 6.29
CA ALA A 25 -4.44 6.78 6.31
C ALA A 25 -4.08 7.27 7.72
N ASN A 26 -5.07 7.66 8.52
CA ASN A 26 -4.84 8.00 9.93
C ASN A 26 -4.44 6.76 10.76
N VAL A 27 -5.09 5.60 10.55
CA VAL A 27 -4.73 4.35 11.21
C VAL A 27 -3.27 3.96 10.88
N LEU A 28 -2.86 4.06 9.62
CA LEU A 28 -1.47 3.84 9.20
C LEU A 28 -0.50 4.74 9.98
N ARG A 29 -0.81 6.03 10.09
CA ARG A 29 0.04 7.02 10.76
C ARG A 29 0.22 6.73 12.26
N TYR A 30 -0.84 6.31 12.95
CA TYR A 30 -0.82 6.17 14.41
C TYR A 30 -0.51 4.77 14.93
N ASN A 31 -0.46 3.74 14.08
CA ASN A 31 -0.25 2.36 14.52
C ASN A 31 0.94 1.74 13.78
N PRO A 32 2.09 1.53 14.44
CA PRO A 32 3.30 1.04 13.77
C PRO A 32 3.13 -0.36 13.15
N ASN A 33 2.29 -1.20 13.74
CA ASN A 33 2.02 -2.59 13.34
C ASN A 33 0.91 -2.75 12.28
N VAL A 34 0.42 -1.65 11.69
CA VAL A 34 -0.63 -1.70 10.66
C VAL A 34 -0.07 -1.31 9.30
N TYR A 35 -0.38 -2.10 8.29
CA TYR A 35 -0.06 -1.91 6.88
C TYR A 35 -1.34 -1.97 6.05
N PHE A 36 -1.27 -1.52 4.80
CA PHE A 36 -2.34 -1.76 3.84
C PHE A 36 -1.77 -2.16 2.50
N ASP A 37 -2.50 -3.00 1.76
CA ASP A 37 -2.23 -3.14 0.35
C ASP A 37 -2.83 -1.96 -0.45
N ILE A 38 -2.19 -1.62 -1.57
CA ILE A 38 -2.73 -0.65 -2.55
C ILE A 38 -3.52 -1.33 -3.65
N THR A 39 -4.15 -2.46 -3.38
CA THR A 39 -4.92 -3.14 -4.41
C THR A 39 -6.20 -2.37 -4.78
N GLY A 40 -6.73 -2.70 -5.96
CA GLY A 40 -7.85 -2.02 -6.58
C GLY A 40 -7.72 -2.07 -8.09
N SER A 41 -8.75 -2.60 -8.73
CA SER A 41 -8.77 -2.81 -10.18
C SER A 41 -8.67 -1.48 -10.94
N ILE A 42 -8.05 -1.52 -12.11
CA ILE A 42 -7.92 -0.36 -13.02
C ILE A 42 -9.30 0.26 -13.35
N PRO A 43 -10.39 -0.52 -13.55
CA PRO A 43 -11.75 0.00 -13.71
C PRO A 43 -12.56 0.06 -12.39
N GLY A 44 -11.93 -0.10 -11.22
CA GLY A 44 -12.61 -0.21 -9.94
C GLY A 44 -13.28 1.09 -9.47
N TRP A 45 -14.12 0.95 -8.43
CA TRP A 45 -14.96 2.03 -7.87
C TRP A 45 -14.19 3.31 -7.53
N ILE A 46 -12.93 3.21 -7.09
CA ILE A 46 -12.07 4.36 -6.77
C ILE A 46 -10.66 4.11 -7.30
N ARG A 47 -10.28 4.90 -8.32
CA ARG A 47 -8.95 4.84 -8.94
C ARG A 47 -7.93 5.57 -8.07
N LYS A 48 -6.88 4.86 -7.66
CA LYS A 48 -5.76 5.39 -6.86
C LYS A 48 -4.80 6.20 -7.72
N THR A 49 -5.22 7.38 -8.15
CA THR A 49 -4.42 8.31 -8.97
C THR A 49 -3.28 8.96 -8.16
N PRO A 50 -2.31 9.65 -8.80
CA PRO A 50 -1.34 10.44 -8.07
C PRO A 50 -1.99 11.47 -7.11
N GLN A 51 -3.10 12.09 -7.51
CA GLN A 51 -3.80 13.04 -6.64
C GLN A 51 -4.43 12.37 -5.42
N PHE A 52 -4.99 11.16 -5.59
CA PHE A 52 -5.51 10.36 -4.48
C PHE A 52 -4.43 10.17 -3.41
N PHE A 53 -3.23 9.76 -3.80
CA PHE A 53 -2.14 9.55 -2.84
C PHE A 53 -1.65 10.85 -2.22
N ARG A 54 -1.53 11.94 -2.98
CA ARG A 54 -1.18 13.25 -2.43
C ARG A 54 -2.12 13.71 -1.31
N ASN A 55 -3.42 13.37 -1.40
CA ASN A 55 -4.40 13.74 -0.39
C ASN A 55 -4.21 12.98 0.94
N TYR A 56 -3.65 11.77 0.92
CA TYR A 56 -3.61 10.88 2.10
C TYR A 56 -2.20 10.58 2.63
N PHE A 57 -1.17 10.61 1.76
CA PHE A 57 0.20 10.18 2.06
C PHE A 57 1.19 11.35 2.07
N TRP A 58 0.72 12.52 2.53
CA TRP A 58 1.54 13.73 2.66
C TRP A 58 2.50 13.69 3.86
N TRP A 59 2.40 12.69 4.73
CA TRP A 59 3.16 12.54 5.96
C TRP A 59 4.34 11.58 5.79
N GLU A 60 5.41 11.81 6.54
CA GLU A 60 6.64 11.01 6.51
C GLU A 60 6.39 9.58 7.00
N GLY A 61 6.91 8.58 6.29
CA GLY A 61 6.69 7.17 6.68
C GLY A 61 5.46 6.52 6.03
N ALA A 62 4.67 7.26 5.25
CA ALA A 62 3.42 6.73 4.69
C ALA A 62 3.64 5.57 3.71
N TRP A 63 4.64 5.68 2.84
CA TRP A 63 4.89 4.73 1.76
C TRP A 63 5.52 3.42 2.25
N GLU A 64 6.29 3.45 3.33
CA GLU A 64 6.90 2.26 3.96
C GLU A 64 5.84 1.29 4.49
N LYS A 65 4.62 1.76 4.70
CA LYS A 65 3.53 0.97 5.28
C LYS A 65 2.60 0.37 4.23
N ILE A 66 3.01 0.41 2.98
CA ILE A 66 2.23 -0.05 1.85
C ILE A 66 2.86 -1.28 1.23
N VAL A 67 2.00 -2.23 0.88
CA VAL A 67 2.36 -3.41 0.09
C VAL A 67 1.55 -3.46 -1.21
N PHE A 68 2.11 -4.09 -2.23
CA PHE A 68 1.40 -4.35 -3.47
C PHE A 68 0.48 -5.57 -3.32
N GLY A 69 -0.72 -5.48 -3.89
CA GLY A 69 -1.62 -6.60 -4.13
C GLY A 69 -2.30 -6.39 -5.48
N SER A 70 -2.43 -7.44 -6.28
CA SER A 70 -3.02 -7.32 -7.62
C SER A 70 -4.55 -7.27 -7.60
N ASP A 71 -5.18 -8.15 -6.80
CA ASP A 71 -6.65 -8.34 -6.69
C ASP A 71 -7.35 -8.38 -8.06
N VAL A 72 -6.72 -9.09 -9.00
CA VAL A 72 -7.24 -9.28 -10.35
C VAL A 72 -6.94 -10.69 -10.84
N HIS A 73 -7.66 -11.11 -11.87
CA HIS A 73 -7.32 -12.32 -12.63
C HIS A 73 -5.87 -12.27 -13.12
N PHE A 74 -5.19 -13.43 -13.15
CA PHE A 74 -3.74 -13.51 -13.42
C PHE A 74 -3.32 -12.82 -14.73
N SER A 75 -4.17 -12.88 -15.76
CA SER A 75 -3.94 -12.23 -17.06
C SER A 75 -3.86 -10.69 -17.01
N GLN A 76 -4.24 -10.08 -15.88
CA GLN A 76 -4.22 -8.62 -15.70
C GLN A 76 -3.11 -8.16 -14.75
N ILE A 77 -2.34 -9.06 -14.14
CA ILE A 77 -1.32 -8.73 -13.15
C ILE A 77 -0.29 -7.75 -13.74
N GLU A 78 0.25 -8.05 -14.93
CA GLU A 78 1.23 -7.18 -15.59
C GLU A 78 0.68 -5.77 -15.84
N LYS A 79 -0.58 -5.69 -16.26
CA LYS A 79 -1.27 -4.42 -16.52
C LYS A 79 -1.43 -3.59 -15.24
N VAL A 80 -1.78 -4.23 -14.13
CA VAL A 80 -1.92 -3.56 -12.81
C VAL A 80 -0.55 -3.11 -12.29
N ILE A 81 0.49 -3.93 -12.43
CA ILE A 81 1.86 -3.55 -12.08
C ILE A 81 2.30 -2.33 -12.89
N ALA A 82 2.12 -2.35 -14.21
CA ALA A 82 2.47 -1.22 -15.09
C ALA A 82 1.70 0.05 -14.70
N ASN A 83 0.41 -0.09 -14.36
CA ASN A 83 -0.40 1.04 -13.91
C ASN A 83 0.13 1.67 -12.62
N TYR A 84 0.38 0.87 -11.58
CA TYR A 84 0.91 1.39 -10.31
C TYR A 84 2.33 1.94 -10.49
N ARG A 85 3.19 1.32 -11.30
CA ARG A 85 4.50 1.90 -11.64
C ARG A 85 4.37 3.32 -12.19
N GLY A 86 3.50 3.52 -13.19
CA GLY A 86 3.26 4.85 -13.76
C GLY A 86 2.70 5.85 -12.74
N VAL A 87 1.86 5.41 -11.80
CA VAL A 87 1.37 6.28 -10.70
C VAL A 87 2.50 6.69 -9.76
N LEU A 88 3.35 5.75 -9.34
CA LEU A 88 4.46 6.03 -8.42
C LEU A 88 5.55 6.89 -9.09
N GLU A 89 5.81 6.69 -10.38
CA GLU A 89 6.69 7.55 -11.19
C GLU A 89 6.13 8.97 -11.32
N ALA A 90 4.83 9.13 -11.58
CA ALA A 90 4.19 10.44 -11.62
C ALA A 90 4.18 11.16 -10.25
N LEU A 91 4.31 10.40 -9.16
CA LEU A 91 4.52 10.92 -7.80
C LEU A 91 6.00 11.21 -7.49
N ARG A 92 6.91 10.88 -8.41
CA ARG A 92 8.37 11.03 -8.26
C ARG A 92 8.93 10.28 -7.06
N LEU A 93 8.35 9.13 -6.73
CA LEU A 93 8.92 8.26 -5.69
C LEU A 93 10.18 7.58 -6.21
N ASP A 94 11.23 7.59 -5.38
CA ASP A 94 12.49 6.95 -5.70
C ASP A 94 12.35 5.42 -5.84
N LYS A 95 13.35 4.80 -6.46
CA LYS A 95 13.31 3.36 -6.77
C LYS A 95 13.26 2.49 -5.51
N THR A 96 13.93 2.90 -4.43
CA THR A 96 13.93 2.18 -3.15
C THR A 96 12.53 2.16 -2.56
N THR A 97 11.83 3.29 -2.54
CA THR A 97 10.43 3.37 -2.09
C THR A 97 9.51 2.50 -2.95
N GLN A 98 9.70 2.50 -4.27
CA GLN A 98 8.92 1.62 -5.16
C GLN A 98 9.19 0.13 -4.89
N ASN A 99 10.45 -0.28 -4.66
CA ASN A 99 10.79 -1.67 -4.38
C ASN A 99 10.18 -2.15 -3.05
N LYS A 100 10.17 -1.29 -2.02
CA LYS A 100 9.45 -1.54 -0.76
C LYS A 100 7.98 -1.87 -0.99
N ILE A 101 7.29 -1.01 -1.75
CA ILE A 101 5.87 -1.20 -2.10
C ILE A 101 5.66 -2.51 -2.86
N PHE A 102 6.48 -2.80 -3.87
CA PHE A 102 6.28 -3.96 -4.73
C PHE A 102 6.70 -5.31 -4.11
N GLY A 103 7.46 -5.32 -3.02
CA GLY A 103 7.80 -6.59 -2.38
C GLY A 103 8.62 -6.51 -1.10
N GLU A 104 9.53 -5.55 -0.93
CA GLU A 104 10.45 -5.60 0.22
C GLU A 104 9.74 -5.45 1.56
N THR A 105 8.70 -4.60 1.64
CA THR A 105 7.88 -4.48 2.85
C THR A 105 7.16 -5.79 3.16
N ALA A 106 6.58 -6.46 2.15
CA ALA A 106 5.90 -7.74 2.34
C ALA A 106 6.88 -8.84 2.76
N MET A 107 8.08 -8.89 2.17
CA MET A 107 9.14 -9.81 2.57
C MET A 107 9.55 -9.61 4.03
N GLN A 108 9.69 -8.37 4.48
CA GLN A 108 9.99 -8.05 5.89
C GLN A 108 8.88 -8.54 6.82
N ILE A 109 7.61 -8.26 6.50
CA ILE A 109 6.46 -8.72 7.29
C ILE A 109 6.42 -10.25 7.39
N LEU A 110 6.74 -10.94 6.29
CA LEU A 110 6.73 -12.40 6.21
C LEU A 110 8.03 -13.06 6.69
N ASN A 111 8.98 -12.29 7.23
CA ASN A 111 10.31 -12.75 7.64
C ASN A 111 11.07 -13.52 6.55
N MET A 112 10.94 -13.08 5.29
CA MET A 112 11.67 -13.64 4.15
C MET A 112 13.06 -13.01 4.05
N LYS A 113 14.07 -13.81 3.67
CA LYS A 113 15.42 -13.31 3.41
C LYS A 113 15.47 -12.62 2.05
N ILE A 114 16.10 -11.45 2.00
CA ILE A 114 16.51 -10.81 0.75
C ILE A 114 17.87 -11.41 0.39
N ASN A 115 17.93 -12.15 -0.71
CA ASN A 115 19.18 -12.70 -1.24
C ASN A 115 19.92 -11.65 -2.08
#